data_AF-A0A1F4PRF7-F1
#
_entry.id   AF-A0A1F4PRF7-F1
#
_cell.length_a   1.000
_cell.length_b   1.000
_cell.length_c   1.000
_cell.angle_alpha   90.00
_cell.angle_beta   90.00
_cell.angle_gamma   90.00
#
_symmetry.space_group_name_H-M   'P 1'
#
loop_
_entity.id
_entity.type
_entity.pdbx_description
1 polymer ?
#
loop_
_entity_poly.entity_id
_entity_poly.type
_entity_poly.pdbx_seq_one_letter_code
_entity_poly.pdbx_strand_id
1 'polypeptide(L)'
;MPSYRVHLVGGFATYAIILQLMKSAKPTIATVLQGLVFCLLGALFPDIDVKSKGQKVFYSLLFLLLLYLIMQEKYCMFVVMSFLGIIPILVRHRGIFHHIWFLMAVTCAGSLIVKSWCGHYEQIMLSNCWFFFAGTVSHVLLDRICTKFNSFFS
;
A
#
# COMPACT_ATOMS: atom_id res chain seq x y z
N MET A 1 -12.54 15.90 -2.75
CA MET A 1 -11.44 14.99 -2.35
C MET A 1 -10.45 14.91 -3.50
N PRO A 2 -9.15 14.75 -3.23
CA PRO A 2 -8.15 14.63 -4.29
C PRO A 2 -8.48 13.44 -5.19
N SER A 3 -8.19 13.55 -6.48
CA SER A 3 -8.34 12.42 -7.38
C SER A 3 -7.21 11.42 -7.17
N TYR A 4 -7.38 10.17 -7.60
CA TYR A 4 -6.30 9.15 -7.59
C TYR A 4 -5.00 9.65 -8.24
N ARG A 5 -5.08 10.57 -9.22
CA ARG A 5 -3.90 11.16 -9.86
C ARG A 5 -3.08 11.99 -8.88
N VAL A 6 -3.75 12.75 -8.01
CA VAL A 6 -3.08 13.56 -6.98
C VAL A 6 -2.38 12.65 -5.97
N HIS A 7 -3.02 11.54 -5.56
CA HIS A 7 -2.39 10.57 -4.68
C HIS A 7 -1.18 9.87 -5.33
N LEU A 8 -1.25 9.54 -6.63
CA LEU A 8 -0.11 8.99 -7.36
C LEU A 8 1.05 9.98 -7.47
N VAL A 9 0.76 11.26 -7.75
CA VAL A 9 1.78 12.32 -7.76
C VAL A 9 2.40 12.49 -6.36
N GLY A 10 1.57 12.47 -5.32
CA GLY A 10 2.02 12.49 -3.93
C GLY A 10 2.94 11.32 -3.58
N GLY A 11 2.53 10.10 -3.93
CA GLY A 11 3.33 8.89 -3.73
C GLY A 11 4.65 8.95 -4.49
N PHE A 12 4.64 9.42 -5.74
CA PHE A 12 5.86 9.61 -6.52
C PHE A 12 6.81 10.64 -5.89
N ALA A 13 6.28 11.78 -5.43
CA ALA A 13 7.06 12.79 -4.74
C ALA A 13 7.67 12.25 -3.44
N THR A 14 6.89 11.52 -2.64
CA THR A 14 7.37 10.84 -1.42
C THR A 14 8.47 9.84 -1.74
N TYR A 15 8.29 9.02 -2.78
CA TYR A 15 9.32 8.08 -3.24
C TYR A 15 10.61 8.80 -3.66
N ALA A 16 10.52 9.87 -4.44
CA ALA A 16 11.69 10.65 -4.88
C ALA A 16 12.48 11.24 -3.69
N ILE A 17 11.77 11.73 -2.66
CA ILE A 17 12.38 12.21 -1.42
C ILE A 17 13.11 11.06 -0.72
N ILE A 18 12.47 9.90 -0.57
CA ILE A 18 13.09 8.73 0.08
C ILE A 18 14.33 8.27 -0.69
N LEU A 19 14.27 8.19 -2.02
CA LEU A 19 15.43 7.85 -2.84
C LEU A 19 16.60 8.81 -2.62
N GLN A 20 16.31 10.11 -2.55
CA GLN A 20 17.34 11.12 -2.31
C GLN A 20 18.00 10.93 -0.93
N LEU A 21 17.20 10.61 0.10
CA LEU A 21 17.71 10.29 1.44
C LEU A 21 18.51 8.98 1.47
N MET A 22 18.14 8.00 0.65
CA MET A 22 18.81 6.70 0.57
C MET A 22 20.01 6.68 -0.38
N LYS A 23 20.35 7.80 -1.05
CA LYS A 23 21.42 7.85 -2.06
C LYS A 23 22.76 7.30 -1.54
N SER A 24 23.10 7.59 -0.29
CA SER A 24 24.34 7.13 0.36
C SER A 24 24.38 5.61 0.56
N ALA A 25 23.21 4.97 0.69
CA ALA A 25 23.10 3.52 0.85
C ALA A 25 23.25 2.75 -0.48
N LYS A 26 23.37 3.45 -1.62
CA LYS A 26 23.54 2.87 -2.96
C LYS A 26 22.52 1.74 -3.25
N PRO A 27 21.20 2.05 -3.22
CA PRO A 27 20.18 1.03 -3.39
C PRO A 27 20.31 0.33 -4.75
N THR A 28 20.05 -0.98 -4.76
CA THR A 28 20.08 -1.76 -6.00
C THR A 28 18.96 -1.31 -6.95
N ILE A 29 19.11 -1.59 -8.25
CA ILE A 29 18.07 -1.30 -9.25
C ILE A 29 16.74 -1.99 -8.87
N ALA A 30 16.81 -3.21 -8.33
CA ALA A 30 15.62 -3.92 -7.85
C ALA A 30 14.91 -3.16 -6.72
N THR A 31 15.66 -2.67 -5.72
CA THR A 31 15.12 -1.86 -4.63
C THR A 31 14.49 -0.56 -5.14
N VAL A 32 15.13 0.10 -6.11
CA VAL A 32 14.62 1.33 -6.73
C VAL A 32 13.28 1.06 -7.43
N LEU A 33 13.24 0.09 -8.35
CA LEU A 33 12.04 -0.19 -9.14
C LEU A 33 10.89 -0.73 -8.29
N GLN A 34 11.17 -1.69 -7.40
CA GLN A 34 10.13 -2.23 -6.51
C GLN A 34 9.66 -1.18 -5.51
N GLY A 35 10.57 -0.37 -4.95
CA GLY A 35 10.21 0.72 -4.06
C GLY A 35 9.25 1.73 -4.68
N LEU A 36 9.43 2.05 -5.97
CA LEU A 36 8.49 2.91 -6.71
C LEU A 36 7.10 2.27 -6.76
N VAL A 37 7.04 1.01 -7.21
CA VAL A 37 5.77 0.28 -7.34
C VAL A 37 5.05 0.19 -5.99
N PHE A 38 5.74 -0.24 -4.94
CA PHE A 38 5.14 -0.39 -3.62
C PHE A 38 4.73 0.96 -3.01
N CYS A 39 5.50 2.03 -3.22
CA CYS A 39 5.11 3.36 -2.76
C CYS A 39 3.84 3.86 -3.46
N LEU A 40 3.72 3.65 -4.78
CA LEU A 40 2.50 4.01 -5.52
C LEU A 40 1.30 3.15 -5.11
N LEU A 41 1.50 1.84 -4.89
CA LEU A 41 0.45 0.95 -4.35
C LEU A 41 0.01 1.41 -2.96
N GLY A 42 0.96 1.77 -2.09
CA GLY A 42 0.68 2.34 -0.78
C GLY A 42 -0.12 3.64 -0.87
N ALA A 43 0.20 4.52 -1.82
CA ALA A 43 -0.54 5.78 -2.01
C ALA A 43 -1.98 5.57 -2.51
N LEU A 44 -2.29 4.42 -3.11
CA LEU A 44 -3.64 4.03 -3.52
C LEU A 44 -4.37 3.18 -2.47
N PHE A 45 -3.63 2.57 -1.54
CA PHE A 45 -4.17 1.57 -0.63
C PHE A 45 -5.25 2.08 0.31
N PRO A 46 -5.17 3.30 0.90
CA PRO A 46 -6.26 3.77 1.76
C PRO A 46 -7.63 3.78 1.09
N ASP A 47 -7.68 3.99 -0.23
CA ASP A 47 -8.93 4.05 -1.00
C ASP A 47 -9.47 2.68 -1.45
N ILE A 48 -8.96 1.56 -0.94
CA ILE A 48 -9.53 0.24 -1.28
C ILE A 48 -10.90 0.00 -0.63
N ASP A 49 -11.22 0.76 0.42
CA ASP A 49 -12.51 0.75 1.12
C ASP A 49 -13.61 1.57 0.43
N VAL A 50 -13.29 2.26 -0.66
CA VAL A 50 -14.23 3.09 -1.43
C VAL A 50 -14.17 2.74 -2.91
N LYS A 51 -15.26 3.03 -3.65
CA LYS A 51 -15.31 2.76 -5.10
C LYS A 51 -14.34 3.66 -5.86
N SER A 52 -13.11 3.18 -6.06
CA SER A 52 -11.99 3.95 -6.60
C SER A 52 -11.15 3.15 -7.61
N LYS A 53 -10.19 3.83 -8.25
CA LYS A 53 -9.17 3.13 -9.04
C LYS A 53 -8.24 2.28 -8.17
N GLY A 54 -7.95 2.71 -6.94
CA GLY A 54 -7.16 1.94 -5.98
C GLY A 54 -7.83 0.61 -5.65
N GLN A 55 -9.14 0.66 -5.37
CA GLN A 55 -9.97 -0.54 -5.18
C GLN A 55 -9.92 -1.47 -6.40
N LYS A 56 -10.10 -0.94 -7.63
CA LYS A 56 -10.02 -1.77 -8.84
C LYS A 56 -8.66 -2.46 -9.00
N VAL A 57 -7.56 -1.76 -8.76
CA VAL A 57 -6.21 -2.34 -8.82
C VAL A 57 -6.04 -3.43 -7.76
N PHE A 58 -6.43 -3.16 -6.52
CA PHE A 58 -6.35 -4.14 -5.42
C PHE A 58 -7.11 -5.43 -5.75
N TYR A 59 -8.40 -5.33 -6.14
CA TYR A 59 -9.20 -6.51 -6.44
C TYR A 59 -8.75 -7.25 -7.70
N SER A 60 -8.14 -6.57 -8.67
CA SER A 60 -7.54 -7.23 -9.84
C SER A 60 -6.32 -8.07 -9.42
N LEU A 61 -5.44 -7.52 -8.58
CA LEU A 61 -4.28 -8.24 -8.05
C LEU A 61 -4.70 -9.39 -7.13
N LEU A 62 -5.70 -9.16 -6.28
CA LEU A 62 -6.27 -10.21 -5.42
C LEU A 62 -6.85 -11.36 -6.25
N PHE A 63 -7.59 -11.06 -7.32
CA PHE A 63 -8.13 -12.08 -8.21
C PHE A 63 -7.03 -12.94 -8.83
N LEU A 64 -5.97 -12.31 -9.35
CA LEU A 64 -4.82 -13.04 -9.90
C LEU A 64 -4.10 -13.88 -8.83
N LEU A 65 -3.95 -13.37 -7.62
CA LEU A 65 -3.37 -14.10 -6.49
C LEU A 65 -4.24 -15.33 -6.13
N LEU A 66 -5.55 -15.16 -6.03
CA LEU A 66 -6.47 -16.25 -5.73
C LEU A 66 -6.45 -17.32 -6.83
N LEU A 67 -6.39 -16.91 -8.10
CA LEU A 67 -6.24 -17.83 -9.23
C LEU A 67 -4.91 -18.59 -9.18
N TYR A 68 -3.82 -17.92 -8.81
CA TYR A 68 -2.54 -18.58 -8.60
C TYR A 68 -2.60 -19.59 -7.45
N LEU A 69 -3.19 -19.22 -6.31
CA LEU A 69 -3.28 -20.09 -5.14
C LEU A 69 -4.10 -21.36 -5.40
N ILE A 70 -5.19 -21.26 -6.15
CA ILE A 70 -5.99 -22.43 -6.53
C ILE A 70 -5.24 -23.34 -7.50
N MET A 71 -4.50 -22.78 -8.47
CA MET A 71 -3.65 -23.57 -9.39
C MET A 71 -2.51 -24.29 -8.67
N GLN A 72 -2.02 -23.74 -7.56
CA GLN A 72 -0.98 -24.34 -6.72
C GLN A 72 -1.55 -25.25 -5.62
N GLU A 73 -2.86 -25.52 -5.66
CA GLU A 73 -3.60 -26.33 -4.66
C GLU A 73 -3.41 -25.82 -3.21
N LYS A 74 -3.12 -24.53 -3.04
CA LYS A 74 -2.93 -23.88 -1.72
C LYS A 74 -4.26 -23.39 -1.15
N TYR A 75 -5.20 -24.31 -0.96
CA TYR A 75 -6.58 -23.99 -0.56
C TYR A 75 -6.69 -23.24 0.77
N CYS A 76 -5.84 -23.56 1.76
CA CYS A 76 -5.83 -22.84 3.04
C CYS A 76 -5.50 -21.34 2.85
N MET A 77 -4.44 -21.04 2.07
CA MET A 77 -4.08 -19.66 1.75
C MET A 77 -5.16 -18.97 0.92
N PHE A 78 -5.77 -19.69 -0.03
CA PHE A 78 -6.88 -19.16 -0.82
C PHE A 78 -8.04 -18.71 0.07
N VAL A 79 -8.45 -19.52 1.05
CA VAL A 79 -9.53 -19.19 1.99
C VAL A 79 -9.15 -17.97 2.82
N VAL A 80 -7.96 -17.96 3.43
CA VAL A 80 -7.50 -16.83 4.25
C VAL A 80 -7.47 -15.54 3.44
N MET A 81 -6.87 -15.56 2.24
CA MET A 81 -6.77 -14.38 1.38
C MET A 81 -8.14 -13.91 0.88
N SER A 82 -9.08 -14.83 0.63
CA SER A 82 -10.45 -14.47 0.25
C SER A 82 -11.16 -13.72 1.37
N PHE A 83 -11.06 -14.18 2.62
CA PHE A 83 -11.64 -13.48 3.77
C PHE A 83 -10.99 -12.10 4.00
N LEU A 84 -9.66 -12.02 3.94
CA LEU A 84 -8.94 -10.74 4.05
C LEU A 84 -9.36 -9.77 2.93
N GLY A 85 -9.56 -10.28 1.73
CA GLY A 85 -10.01 -9.50 0.58
C GLY A 85 -11.41 -8.89 0.71
N ILE A 86 -12.27 -9.45 1.55
CA ILE A 86 -13.62 -8.93 1.78
C ILE A 86 -13.61 -7.77 2.80
N ILE A 87 -12.63 -7.72 3.71
CA ILE A 87 -12.55 -6.71 4.78
C ILE A 87 -12.71 -5.27 4.27
N PRO A 88 -12.01 -4.82 3.22
CA PRO A 88 -12.17 -3.46 2.70
C PRO A 88 -13.60 -3.08 2.32
N ILE A 89 -14.42 -4.03 1.86
CA ILE A 89 -15.81 -3.75 1.45
C ILE A 89 -16.73 -3.64 2.67
N LEU A 90 -16.40 -4.28 3.78
CA LEU A 90 -17.23 -4.31 4.99
C LEU A 90 -17.01 -3.11 5.91
N VAL A 91 -15.87 -2.43 5.79
CA VAL A 91 -15.57 -1.25 6.59
C VAL A 91 -16.36 -0.04 6.09
N ARG A 92 -16.60 0.92 6.99
CA ARG A 92 -17.22 2.20 6.62
C ARG A 92 -16.32 2.95 5.64
N HIS A 93 -16.94 3.65 4.70
CA HIS A 93 -16.26 4.55 3.77
C HIS A 93 -15.37 5.53 4.54
N ARG A 94 -14.07 5.53 4.25
CA ARG A 94 -13.06 6.33 4.95
C ARG A 94 -12.92 6.00 6.44
N GLY A 95 -12.96 4.70 6.72
CA GLY A 95 -12.85 4.17 8.07
C GLY A 95 -11.39 3.95 8.47
N ILE A 96 -11.10 2.74 8.92
CA ILE A 96 -9.80 2.35 9.47
C ILE A 96 -8.65 2.52 8.47
N PHE A 97 -8.91 2.45 7.17
CA PHE A 97 -7.90 2.58 6.11
C PHE A 97 -7.32 4.01 5.98
N HIS A 98 -7.93 5.02 6.60
CA HIS A 98 -7.41 6.39 6.65
C HIS A 98 -6.80 6.74 8.02
N HIS A 99 -6.67 5.76 8.91
CA HIS A 99 -5.97 5.91 10.18
C HIS A 99 -4.54 5.38 10.11
N ILE A 100 -3.56 6.26 10.38
CA ILE A 100 -2.13 5.93 10.31
C ILE A 100 -1.75 4.74 11.22
N TRP A 101 -2.36 4.62 12.40
CA TRP A 101 -2.10 3.50 13.31
C TRP A 101 -2.45 2.15 12.68
N PHE A 102 -3.55 2.08 11.93
CA PHE A 102 -4.00 0.85 11.27
C PHE A 102 -3.08 0.52 10.08
N LEU A 103 -2.74 1.52 9.27
CA LEU A 103 -1.80 1.38 8.16
C LEU A 103 -0.40 0.92 8.64
N MET A 104 0.04 1.45 9.77
CA MET A 104 1.27 1.01 10.43
C MET A 104 1.15 -0.44 10.89
N ALA A 105 0.03 -0.82 11.53
CA ALA A 105 -0.20 -2.19 11.99
C ALA A 105 -0.18 -3.19 10.82
N VAL A 106 -0.85 -2.87 9.70
CA VAL A 106 -0.84 -3.68 8.47
C VAL A 106 0.59 -3.83 7.93
N THR A 107 1.36 -2.73 7.89
CA THR A 107 2.75 -2.76 7.43
C THR A 107 3.63 -3.61 8.34
N CYS A 108 3.53 -3.43 9.65
CA CYS A 108 4.29 -4.21 10.63
C CYS A 108 3.95 -5.70 10.55
N ALA A 109 2.66 -6.05 10.44
CA ALA A 109 2.23 -7.43 10.24
C ALA A 109 2.83 -8.02 8.95
N GLY A 110 2.79 -7.28 7.85
CA GLY A 110 3.43 -7.67 6.59
C GLY A 110 4.93 -7.91 6.75
N SER A 111 5.65 -7.00 7.41
CA SER A 111 7.09 -7.13 7.68
C SER A 111 7.42 -8.37 8.53
N LEU A 112 6.61 -8.69 9.54
CA LEU A 112 6.80 -9.89 10.38
C LEU A 112 6.56 -11.18 9.59
N ILE A 113 5.56 -11.20 8.71
CA ILE A 113 5.28 -12.33 7.82
C ILE A 113 6.45 -12.55 6.86
N VAL A 114 6.94 -11.48 6.23
CA VAL A 114 8.13 -11.52 5.35
C VAL A 114 9.32 -12.12 6.07
N LYS A 115 9.62 -11.63 7.28
CA LYS A 115 10.76 -12.10 8.08
C LYS A 115 10.64 -13.58 8.47
N SER A 116 9.44 -14.08 8.72
CA SER A 116 9.25 -15.47 9.14
C SER A 116 9.20 -16.47 7.98
N TRP A 117 8.90 -16.04 6.75
CA TRP A 117 8.67 -16.95 5.62
C TRP A 117 9.65 -16.79 4.46
N CYS A 118 10.37 -15.67 4.35
CA CYS A 118 11.14 -15.33 3.14
C CYS A 118 12.62 -15.05 3.42
N GLY A 119 13.36 -16.04 3.96
CA GLY A 119 14.76 -15.85 4.37
C GLY A 119 15.72 -15.32 3.29
N HIS A 120 15.58 -15.76 2.03
CA HIS A 120 16.51 -15.34 0.96
C HIS A 120 16.23 -13.92 0.41
N TYR A 121 14.97 -13.47 0.45
CA TYR A 121 14.53 -12.18 -0.12
C TYR A 121 14.10 -11.16 0.96
N GLU A 122 14.39 -11.44 2.23
CA GLU A 122 13.89 -10.71 3.40
C GLU A 122 14.14 -9.21 3.27
N GLN A 123 15.38 -8.79 2.99
CA GLN A 123 15.74 -7.36 2.96
C GLN A 123 14.98 -6.56 1.89
N ILE A 124 14.84 -7.12 0.69
CA ILE A 124 14.13 -6.46 -0.42
C ILE A 124 12.64 -6.38 -0.09
N MET A 125 12.04 -7.46 0.41
CA MET A 125 10.62 -7.49 0.78
C MET A 125 10.30 -6.58 1.96
N LEU A 126 11.19 -6.51 2.97
CA LEU A 126 11.07 -5.55 4.07
C LEU A 126 11.15 -4.09 3.57
N SER A 127 12.06 -3.80 2.64
CA SER A 127 12.14 -2.49 2.01
C SER A 127 10.84 -2.13 1.31
N ASN A 128 10.24 -3.07 0.58
CA ASN A 128 8.94 -2.88 -0.08
C ASN A 128 7.81 -2.58 0.91
N CYS A 129 7.77 -3.25 2.07
CA CYS A 129 6.80 -2.93 3.12
C CYS A 129 6.93 -1.47 3.60
N TRP A 130 8.15 -0.98 3.81
CA TRP A 130 8.37 0.40 4.24
C TRP A 130 8.07 1.44 3.15
N PHE A 131 8.39 1.15 1.89
CA PHE A 131 7.98 2.00 0.76
C PHE A 131 6.47 2.09 0.64
N PHE A 132 5.78 0.95 0.79
CA PHE A 132 4.33 0.90 0.82
C PHE A 132 3.76 1.77 1.95
N PHE A 133 4.28 1.64 3.16
CA PHE A 133 3.85 2.47 4.28
C PHE A 133 4.04 3.97 4.00
N ALA A 134 5.19 4.38 3.47
CA ALA A 134 5.43 5.77 3.08
C ALA A 134 4.39 6.28 2.09
N GLY A 135 3.98 5.45 1.11
CA GLY A 135 2.89 5.75 0.20
C GLY A 135 1.56 5.99 0.93
N THR A 136 1.21 5.11 1.87
CA THR A 136 -0.04 5.25 2.65
C THR A 136 -0.06 6.53 3.49
N VAL A 137 1.09 6.91 4.07
CA VAL A 137 1.24 8.18 4.81
C VAL A 137 1.07 9.37 3.88
N SER A 138 1.66 9.34 2.68
CA SER A 138 1.49 10.39 1.67
C SER A 138 0.02 10.62 1.33
N HIS A 139 -0.74 9.53 1.14
CA HIS A 139 -2.17 9.60 0.90
C HIS A 139 -2.92 10.32 2.03
N VAL A 140 -2.76 9.83 3.28
CA VAL A 140 -3.48 10.39 4.44
C VAL A 140 -3.11 11.86 4.68
N LEU A 141 -1.84 12.22 4.48
CA LEU A 141 -1.38 13.60 4.63
C LEU A 141 -2.01 14.53 3.58
N LEU A 142 -2.03 14.12 2.32
CA LEU A 142 -2.67 14.89 1.24
C LEU A 142 -4.16 15.08 1.49
N ASP A 143 -4.85 14.05 1.96
CA ASP A 143 -6.27 14.14 2.29
C ASP A 143 -6.53 15.18 3.39
N ARG A 144 -5.69 15.22 4.43
CA ARG A 144 -5.77 16.23 5.50
C ARG A 144 -5.47 17.64 5.01
N ILE A 145 -4.46 17.80 4.16
CA ILE A 145 -4.08 19.11 3.61
C ILE A 145 -5.22 19.66 2.72
N CYS A 146 -5.74 18.86 1.79
CA CYS A 146 -6.79 19.31 0.87
C CYS A 146 -8.12 19.60 1.58
N THR A 147 -8.47 18.82 2.61
CA THR A 147 -9.67 19.08 3.42
C THR A 147 -9.55 20.39 4.21
N LYS A 148 -8.40 20.61 4.88
CA LYS A 148 -8.14 21.86 5.61
C LYS A 148 -8.11 23.09 4.70
N PHE A 149 -7.53 22.95 3.50
CA PHE A 149 -7.50 24.03 2.52
C PHE A 149 -8.92 24.42 2.09
N ASN A 150 -9.77 23.45 1.76
CA ASN A 150 -11.15 23.73 1.36
C ASN A 150 -11.97 24.40 2.47
N SER A 151 -11.75 24.04 3.75
CA SER A 151 -12.44 24.69 4.88
C SER A 151 -12.00 26.12 5.14
N PHE A 152 -10.85 26.56 4.60
CA PHE A 152 -10.38 27.94 4.76
C PHE A 152 -11.05 28.91 3.76
N PHE A 153 -11.56 28.39 2.64
CA PHE A 153 -12.19 29.19 1.57
C PHE A 153 -13.72 29.06 1.54
N SER A 154 -14.34 28.33 2.48
CA SER A 154 -15.80 28.23 2.67
C SER A 154 -16.24 29.05 3.86
#